data_AF-A0A349YRF5-F1
#
_entry.id   AF-A0A349YRF5-F1
#
_cell.length_a   1.000
_cell.length_b   1.000
_cell.length_c   1.000
_cell.angle_alpha   90.00
_cell.angle_beta   90.00
_cell.angle_gamma   90.00
#
_symmetry.space_group_name_H-M   'P 1'
#
loop_
_entity.id
_entity.type
_entity.pdbx_description
1 polymer ?
#
loop_
_entity_poly.entity_id
_entity_poly.type
_entity_poly.pdbx_seq_one_letter_code
_entity_poly.pdbx_strand_id
1 'polypeptide(L)'
;GIAAYDQIARAKELGLTVVVTDHHDIPFQEENGEKVYRIPPADAIVNPKQHDCSYPMEGICGAVVAFKLIQVLYELFGIEKEAIENLLEFAAIATVCDVMDLTDENRTIVQYGLRKAELTKNIGLRALLRENNLEDQHLSAYHFGFVVGPCINASGRLESAKLALKLFLTKEKKIAEEYAKNLKHLNEERKELTNEGIEKACELVESKYMDDSVLVVYLEHCHESIAGIIAGRIRERYNKPAIVLTDGEEHAKGSGRSIDEYPMFDKLNECKELLLKFGGHPLAAGLSLKKENINLLREKLNEKAGLT
;
A
#
# COMPACT_ATOMS: atom_id res chain seq x y z
N GLY A 1 -12.97 -4.53 2.42
CA GLY A 1 -12.83 -3.23 3.08
C GLY A 1 -14.01 -2.35 2.71
N ILE A 2 -13.94 -1.08 3.08
CA ILE A 2 -15.03 -0.10 2.94
C ILE A 2 -15.46 0.13 1.48
N ALA A 3 -14.55 -0.03 0.51
CA ALA A 3 -14.85 0.13 -0.92
C ALA A 3 -15.47 -1.11 -1.59
N ALA A 4 -15.51 -2.26 -0.91
CA ALA A 4 -15.89 -3.54 -1.51
C ALA A 4 -17.40 -3.80 -1.47
N TYR A 5 -18.21 -2.84 -1.94
CA TYR A 5 -19.68 -2.89 -1.86
C TYR A 5 -20.25 -4.17 -2.46
N ASP A 6 -19.91 -4.45 -3.72
CA ASP A 6 -20.51 -5.55 -4.48
C ASP A 6 -20.10 -6.91 -3.90
N GLN A 7 -18.84 -7.04 -3.45
CA GLN A 7 -18.35 -8.26 -2.81
C GLN A 7 -19.02 -8.50 -1.45
N ILE A 8 -19.25 -7.45 -0.65
CA ILE A 8 -19.94 -7.56 0.64
C ILE A 8 -21.42 -7.85 0.44
N ALA A 9 -22.10 -7.17 -0.50
CA ALA A 9 -23.48 -7.46 -0.86
C ALA A 9 -23.64 -8.93 -1.26
N ARG A 10 -22.73 -9.45 -2.09
CA ARG A 10 -22.72 -10.87 -2.46
C ARG A 10 -22.55 -11.79 -1.24
N ALA A 11 -21.67 -11.44 -0.30
CA ALA A 11 -21.51 -12.21 0.92
C ALA A 11 -22.80 -12.22 1.77
N LYS A 12 -23.53 -11.10 1.83
CA LYS A 12 -24.83 -11.02 2.50
C LYS A 12 -25.92 -11.86 1.81
N GLU A 13 -25.98 -11.83 0.48
CA GLU A 13 -26.89 -12.71 -0.28
C GLU A 13 -26.66 -14.20 0.00
N LEU A 14 -25.40 -14.56 0.29
CA LEU A 14 -25.01 -15.93 0.67
C LEU A 14 -25.26 -16.24 2.16
N GLY A 15 -25.85 -15.33 2.92
CA GLY A 15 -26.20 -15.52 4.33
C GLY A 15 -25.03 -15.37 5.30
N LEU A 16 -23.91 -14.75 4.90
CA LEU A 16 -22.77 -14.54 5.78
C LEU A 16 -22.96 -13.34 6.72
N THR A 17 -22.45 -13.46 7.94
CA THR A 17 -22.19 -12.31 8.83
C THR A 17 -20.86 -11.67 8.42
N VAL A 18 -20.87 -10.37 8.18
CA VAL A 18 -19.74 -9.59 7.68
C VAL A 18 -19.47 -8.42 8.61
N VAL A 19 -18.28 -8.39 9.19
CA VAL A 19 -17.74 -7.24 9.94
C VAL A 19 -16.59 -6.65 9.13
N VAL A 20 -16.62 -5.34 8.92
CA VAL A 20 -15.56 -4.61 8.19
C VAL A 20 -14.75 -3.78 9.16
N THR A 21 -13.44 -3.97 9.18
CA THR A 21 -12.48 -3.05 9.80
C THR A 21 -11.67 -2.39 8.70
N ASP A 22 -11.63 -1.06 8.64
CA ASP A 22 -10.91 -0.31 7.62
C ASP A 22 -10.55 1.10 8.13
N HIS A 23 -9.73 1.82 7.38
CA HIS A 23 -9.33 3.21 7.68
C HIS A 23 -9.29 4.11 6.44
N HIS A 24 -9.53 3.55 5.25
CA HIS A 24 -9.63 4.33 4.03
C HIS A 24 -10.84 5.26 4.04
N ASP A 25 -10.80 6.26 3.15
CA ASP A 25 -11.92 7.18 2.95
C ASP A 25 -13.19 6.42 2.55
N ILE A 26 -14.33 6.90 3.06
CA ILE A 26 -15.62 6.31 2.72
C ILE A 26 -15.93 6.64 1.25
N PRO A 27 -16.15 5.64 0.38
CA PRO A 27 -16.47 5.90 -1.01
C PRO A 27 -17.76 6.72 -1.11
N PHE A 28 -17.77 7.72 -1.98
CA PHE A 28 -18.95 8.51 -2.28
C PHE A 28 -19.06 8.77 -3.78
N GLN A 29 -20.27 9.08 -4.23
CA GLN A 29 -20.55 9.62 -5.55
C GLN A 29 -21.19 10.99 -5.36
N GLU A 30 -20.88 11.93 -6.24
CA GLU A 30 -21.56 13.23 -6.24
C GLU A 30 -22.79 13.14 -7.14
N GLU A 31 -23.97 13.32 -6.54
CA GLU A 31 -25.24 13.38 -7.25
C GLU A 31 -25.90 14.72 -6.93
N ASN A 32 -26.19 15.52 -7.97
CA ASN A 32 -26.80 16.85 -7.83
C ASN A 32 -26.06 17.82 -6.87
N GLY A 33 -24.74 17.67 -6.73
CA GLY A 33 -23.91 18.48 -5.82
C GLY A 33 -23.90 17.99 -4.37
N GLU A 34 -24.52 16.85 -4.07
CA GLU A 34 -24.48 16.21 -2.76
C GLU A 34 -23.64 14.93 -2.78
N LYS A 35 -22.90 14.67 -1.69
CA LYS A 35 -22.13 13.44 -1.54
C LYS A 35 -23.05 12.31 -1.09
N VAL A 36 -23.27 11.34 -1.96
CA VAL A 36 -23.98 10.10 -1.67
C VAL A 36 -22.94 9.03 -1.33
N TYR A 37 -22.82 8.69 -0.04
CA TYR A 37 -21.88 7.68 0.43
C TYR A 37 -22.31 6.26 0.04
N ARG A 38 -21.40 5.50 -0.56
CA ARG A 38 -21.60 4.10 -0.96
C ARG A 38 -21.03 3.17 0.11
N ILE A 39 -21.74 3.08 1.24
CA ILE A 39 -21.36 2.24 2.38
C ILE A 39 -21.80 0.79 2.11
N PRO A 40 -20.91 -0.22 2.24
CA PRO A 40 -21.25 -1.61 1.97
C PRO A 40 -22.26 -2.16 3.00
N PRO A 41 -23.12 -3.11 2.63
CA PRO A 41 -24.15 -3.66 3.52
C PRO A 41 -23.57 -4.68 4.53
N ALA A 42 -22.55 -4.32 5.30
CA ALA A 42 -21.98 -5.16 6.36
C ALA A 42 -22.84 -5.09 7.64
N ASP A 43 -22.77 -6.12 8.50
CA ASP A 43 -23.48 -6.14 9.79
C ASP A 43 -22.87 -5.15 10.79
N ALA A 44 -21.57 -4.88 10.65
CA ALA A 44 -20.88 -3.83 11.39
C ALA A 44 -19.70 -3.29 10.58
N ILE A 45 -19.44 -1.98 10.72
CA ILE A 45 -18.30 -1.30 10.11
C ILE A 45 -17.57 -0.53 11.21
N VAL A 46 -16.29 -0.83 11.37
CA VAL A 46 -15.36 -0.11 12.23
C VAL A 46 -14.37 0.62 11.34
N ASN A 47 -14.64 1.89 11.09
CA ASN A 47 -13.77 2.80 10.37
C ASN A 47 -13.86 4.19 11.02
N PRO A 48 -12.72 4.79 11.44
CA PRO A 48 -12.72 6.06 12.15
C PRO A 48 -13.16 7.25 11.27
N LYS A 49 -13.22 7.09 9.94
CA LYS A 49 -13.69 8.10 8.98
C LYS A 49 -15.19 8.02 8.67
N GLN A 50 -15.95 7.19 9.39
CA GLN A 50 -17.41 7.18 9.25
C GLN A 50 -18.00 8.49 9.76
N HIS A 51 -19.03 8.99 9.09
CA HIS A 51 -19.64 10.29 9.36
C HIS A 51 -20.13 10.46 10.81
N ASP A 52 -20.59 9.37 11.44
CA ASP A 52 -21.10 9.34 12.82
C ASP A 52 -20.04 8.87 13.84
N CYS A 53 -18.78 8.70 13.43
CA CYS A 53 -17.72 8.26 14.32
C CYS A 53 -17.23 9.42 15.20
N SER A 54 -17.37 9.29 16.52
CA SER A 54 -16.86 10.28 17.48
C SER A 54 -15.41 10.00 17.91
N TYR A 55 -14.69 9.15 17.20
CA TYR A 55 -13.33 8.77 17.56
C TYR A 55 -12.37 9.94 17.31
N PRO A 56 -11.53 10.33 18.28
CA PRO A 56 -10.82 11.60 18.22
C PRO A 56 -9.70 11.67 17.18
N MET A 57 -9.25 10.52 16.65
CA MET A 57 -8.14 10.43 15.71
C MET A 57 -8.52 9.61 14.48
N GLU A 58 -8.87 10.31 13.39
CA GLU A 58 -9.21 9.67 12.11
C GLU A 58 -7.99 9.03 11.42
N GLY A 59 -6.80 9.58 11.66
CA GLY A 59 -5.55 9.22 10.97
C GLY A 59 -4.86 7.95 11.46
N ILE A 60 -5.59 6.93 11.91
CA ILE A 60 -5.02 5.63 12.30
C ILE A 60 -4.99 4.65 11.13
N CYS A 61 -4.00 3.75 11.08
CA CYS A 61 -3.94 2.71 10.05
C CYS A 61 -4.89 1.54 10.34
N GLY A 62 -5.19 0.73 9.31
CA GLY A 62 -6.08 -0.43 9.45
C GLY A 62 -5.63 -1.45 10.50
N ALA A 63 -4.32 -1.61 10.74
CA ALA A 63 -3.81 -2.48 11.80
C ALA A 63 -4.11 -1.94 13.20
N VAL A 64 -4.12 -0.61 13.38
CA VAL A 64 -4.53 0.01 14.65
C VAL A 64 -6.02 -0.14 14.85
N VAL A 65 -6.86 0.00 13.81
CA VAL A 65 -8.30 -0.30 13.89
C VAL A 65 -8.54 -1.73 14.36
N ALA A 66 -7.82 -2.70 13.77
CA ALA A 66 -7.88 -4.09 14.21
C ALA A 66 -7.38 -4.28 15.65
N PHE A 67 -6.30 -3.61 16.05
CA PHE A 67 -5.79 -3.63 17.41
C PHE A 67 -6.81 -3.12 18.43
N LYS A 68 -7.52 -2.02 18.13
CA LYS A 68 -8.60 -1.48 18.98
C LYS A 68 -9.77 -2.46 19.10
N LEU A 69 -10.15 -3.13 18.00
CA LEU A 69 -11.17 -4.18 18.04
C LEU A 69 -10.74 -5.34 18.95
N ILE A 70 -9.48 -5.78 18.85
CA ILE A 70 -8.94 -6.86 19.69
C ILE A 70 -8.94 -6.44 21.17
N GLN A 71 -8.63 -5.17 21.48
CA GLN A 71 -8.71 -4.65 22.86
C GLN A 71 -10.11 -4.84 23.47
N VAL A 72 -11.15 -4.46 22.73
CA VAL A 72 -12.54 -4.62 23.17
C VAL A 72 -12.90 -6.10 23.33
N LEU A 73 -12.51 -6.94 22.38
CA LEU A 73 -12.76 -8.39 22.47
C LEU A 73 -12.06 -8.98 23.71
N TYR A 74 -10.80 -8.64 23.95
CA TYR A 74 -10.05 -9.15 25.10
C TYR A 74 -10.70 -8.74 26.42
N GLU A 75 -11.18 -7.50 26.53
CA GLU A 75 -11.94 -7.05 27.69
C GLU A 75 -13.23 -7.86 27.89
N LEU A 76 -14.01 -8.05 26.82
CA LEU A 76 -15.26 -8.83 26.86
C LEU A 76 -15.04 -10.31 27.24
N PHE A 77 -13.91 -10.89 26.83
CA PHE A 77 -13.55 -12.28 27.14
C PHE A 77 -12.71 -12.42 28.43
N GLY A 78 -12.43 -11.34 29.15
CA GLY A 78 -11.63 -11.37 30.38
C GLY A 78 -10.16 -11.77 30.16
N ILE A 79 -9.62 -11.52 28.96
CA ILE A 79 -8.21 -11.76 28.64
C ILE A 79 -7.36 -10.65 29.25
N GLU A 80 -6.24 -11.02 29.87
CA GLU A 80 -5.36 -10.07 30.54
C GLU A 80 -4.78 -9.02 29.59
N LYS A 81 -4.70 -7.77 30.08
CA LYS A 81 -4.16 -6.64 29.30
C LYS A 81 -2.73 -6.88 28.81
N GLU A 82 -1.90 -7.62 29.54
CA GLU A 82 -0.53 -7.94 29.08
C GLU A 82 -0.52 -8.66 27.72
N ALA A 83 -1.56 -9.47 27.43
CA ALA A 83 -1.66 -10.17 26.16
C ALA A 83 -1.78 -9.21 24.96
N ILE A 84 -2.40 -8.03 25.15
CA ILE A 84 -2.52 -7.02 24.08
C ILE A 84 -1.19 -6.32 23.81
N GLU A 85 -0.32 -6.21 24.82
CA GLU A 85 0.95 -5.51 24.68
C GLU A 85 1.88 -6.19 23.67
N ASN A 86 1.74 -7.51 23.48
CA ASN A 86 2.47 -8.28 22.48
C ASN A 86 2.03 -7.97 21.04
N LEU A 87 0.86 -7.34 20.84
CA LEU A 87 0.38 -6.94 19.51
C LEU A 87 0.82 -5.52 19.13
N LEU A 88 1.32 -4.74 20.09
CA LEU A 88 1.66 -3.35 19.91
C LEU A 88 2.82 -3.14 18.92
N GLU A 89 3.77 -4.08 18.88
CA GLU A 89 4.86 -4.08 17.90
C GLU A 89 4.34 -4.14 16.45
N PHE A 90 3.30 -4.93 16.19
CA PHE A 90 2.70 -5.03 14.86
C PHE A 90 1.87 -3.79 14.50
N ALA A 91 1.13 -3.25 15.47
CA ALA A 91 0.41 -1.99 15.28
C ALA A 91 1.38 -0.85 14.95
N ALA A 92 2.53 -0.78 15.63
CA ALA A 92 3.56 0.21 15.37
C ALA A 92 4.25 0.04 14.01
N ILE A 93 4.64 -1.19 13.64
CA ILE A 93 5.22 -1.48 12.32
C ILE A 93 4.25 -1.03 11.23
N ALA A 94 2.98 -1.43 11.33
CA ALA A 94 1.96 -1.07 10.35
C ALA A 94 1.73 0.43 10.27
N THR A 95 1.63 1.14 11.41
CA THR A 95 1.44 2.60 11.46
C THR A 95 2.55 3.34 10.70
N VAL A 96 3.81 2.91 10.87
CA VAL A 96 4.94 3.49 10.14
C VAL A 96 4.93 3.08 8.66
N CYS A 97 4.65 1.81 8.35
CA CYS A 97 4.65 1.30 6.98
C CYS A 97 3.53 1.89 6.11
N ASP A 98 2.44 2.29 6.74
CA ASP A 98 1.29 2.93 6.11
C ASP A 98 1.43 4.46 6.06
N VAL A 99 2.59 4.99 6.51
CA VAL A 99 2.95 6.41 6.45
C VAL A 99 1.91 7.29 7.15
N MET A 100 1.39 6.83 8.30
CA MET A 100 0.50 7.63 9.13
C MET A 100 1.27 8.75 9.85
N ASP A 101 0.62 9.88 10.09
CA ASP A 101 1.18 10.97 10.87
C ASP A 101 1.50 10.51 12.30
N LEU A 102 2.75 10.73 12.73
CA LEU A 102 3.23 10.37 14.07
C LEU A 102 2.91 11.46 15.09
N THR A 103 1.62 11.78 15.17
CA THR A 103 1.00 12.69 16.13
C THR A 103 0.05 11.91 17.04
N ASP A 104 -0.33 12.52 18.17
CA ASP A 104 -1.29 11.95 19.14
C ASP A 104 -1.07 10.44 19.43
N GLU A 105 -2.08 9.61 19.26
CA GLU A 105 -2.01 8.19 19.60
C GLU A 105 -1.10 7.37 18.69
N ASN A 106 -0.94 7.75 17.42
CA ASN A 106 0.01 7.07 16.52
C ASN A 106 1.43 7.22 17.05
N ARG A 107 1.77 8.42 17.58
CA ARG A 107 3.06 8.66 18.22
C ARG A 107 3.26 7.75 19.43
N THR A 108 2.24 7.64 20.28
CA THR A 108 2.25 6.76 21.45
C THR A 108 2.41 5.29 21.02
N ILE A 109 1.58 4.80 20.09
CA ILE A 109 1.63 3.43 19.58
C ILE A 109 3.02 3.10 19.03
N VAL A 110 3.59 3.98 18.21
CA VAL A 110 4.92 3.78 17.63
C VAL A 110 6.01 3.82 18.70
N GLN A 111 5.96 4.78 19.63
CA GLN A 111 6.96 4.89 20.70
C GLN A 111 7.00 3.64 21.59
N TYR A 112 5.85 3.15 22.04
CA TYR A 112 5.80 1.95 22.87
C TYR A 112 6.03 0.67 22.07
N GLY A 113 5.54 0.61 20.82
CA GLY A 113 5.73 -0.53 19.94
C GLY A 113 7.20 -0.74 19.54
N LEU A 114 7.98 0.33 19.37
CA LEU A 114 9.44 0.24 19.17
C LEU A 114 10.14 -0.44 20.35
N ARG A 115 9.83 0.01 21.58
CA ARG A 115 10.39 -0.60 22.81
C ARG A 115 9.96 -2.05 22.97
N LYS A 116 8.72 -2.39 22.59
CA LYS A 116 8.22 -3.76 22.62
C LYS A 116 8.91 -4.63 21.57
N ALA A 117 9.16 -4.11 20.38
CA ALA A 117 9.86 -4.85 19.32
C ALA A 117 11.31 -5.21 19.71
N GLU A 118 12.02 -4.32 20.41
CA GLU A 118 13.36 -4.62 20.97
C GLU A 118 13.35 -5.82 21.92
N LEU A 119 12.24 -6.00 22.66
CA LEU A 119 12.04 -7.08 23.62
C LEU A 119 11.05 -8.15 23.13
N THR A 120 10.81 -8.21 21.82
CA THR A 120 9.69 -8.98 21.23
C THR A 120 9.70 -10.43 21.67
N LYS A 121 8.56 -11.00 22.07
CA LYS A 121 8.46 -12.45 22.30
C LYS A 121 8.16 -13.21 21.00
N ASN A 122 7.82 -12.51 19.91
CA ASN A 122 7.52 -13.11 18.62
C ASN A 122 8.81 -13.61 17.95
N ILE A 123 8.94 -14.93 17.82
CA ILE A 123 10.14 -15.54 17.23
C ILE A 123 10.35 -15.15 15.76
N GLY A 124 9.28 -14.86 15.03
CA GLY A 124 9.32 -14.41 13.65
C GLY A 124 9.85 -12.99 13.51
N LEU A 125 9.31 -12.05 14.29
CA LEU A 125 9.81 -10.68 14.33
C LEU A 125 11.27 -10.64 14.79
N ARG A 126 11.62 -11.40 15.85
CA ARG A 126 13.01 -11.52 16.31
C ARG A 126 13.93 -12.06 15.20
N ALA A 127 13.53 -13.10 14.48
CA ALA A 127 14.32 -13.65 13.38
C ALA A 127 14.52 -12.62 12.25
N LEU A 128 13.48 -11.85 11.91
CA LEU A 128 13.58 -10.80 10.89
C LEU A 128 14.49 -9.65 11.32
N LEU A 129 14.41 -9.24 12.59
CA LEU A 129 15.32 -8.24 13.15
C LEU A 129 16.78 -8.73 13.09
N ARG A 130 17.04 -9.97 13.53
CA ARG A 130 18.38 -10.59 13.45
C ARG A 130 18.92 -10.62 12.04
N GLU A 131 18.12 -11.08 11.09
CA GLU A 131 18.52 -11.20 9.69
C GLU A 131 18.84 -9.83 9.06
N ASN A 132 18.26 -8.76 9.59
CA ASN A 132 18.58 -7.37 9.23
C ASN A 132 19.63 -6.70 10.14
N ASN A 133 20.31 -7.45 11.02
CA ASN A 133 21.31 -6.96 11.98
C ASN A 133 20.76 -5.98 13.03
N LEU A 134 19.50 -6.13 13.43
CA LEU A 134 18.78 -5.24 14.36
C LEU A 134 18.43 -5.87 15.72
N GLU A 135 18.76 -7.15 15.97
CA GLU A 135 18.29 -7.90 17.16
C GLU A 135 18.72 -7.30 18.52
N ASP A 136 19.79 -6.50 18.55
CA ASP A 136 20.29 -5.85 19.76
C ASP A 136 20.48 -4.33 19.58
N GLN A 137 19.78 -3.74 18.60
CA GLN A 137 19.89 -2.31 18.31
C GLN A 137 18.71 -1.53 18.88
N HIS A 138 18.95 -0.24 19.15
CA HIS A 138 17.86 0.68 19.43
C HIS A 138 17.04 0.90 18.15
N LEU A 139 15.76 0.56 18.20
CA LEU A 139 14.88 0.69 17.05
C LEU A 139 14.32 2.11 16.95
N SER A 140 14.10 2.55 15.72
CA SER A 140 13.49 3.84 15.41
C SER A 140 12.47 3.65 14.31
N ALA A 141 11.63 4.67 14.08
CA ALA A 141 10.68 4.65 12.97
C ALA A 141 11.38 4.44 11.61
N TYR A 142 12.64 4.88 11.46
CA TYR A 142 13.44 4.59 10.28
C TYR A 142 13.60 3.08 10.05
N HIS A 143 13.94 2.31 11.10
CA HIS A 143 14.11 0.86 10.99
C HIS A 143 12.80 0.17 10.57
N PHE A 144 11.65 0.60 11.08
CA PHE A 144 10.36 0.08 10.64
C PHE A 144 10.04 0.46 9.20
N GLY A 145 10.17 1.72 8.82
CA GLY A 145 9.78 2.21 7.49
C GLY A 145 10.72 1.81 6.35
N PHE A 146 12.02 1.66 6.62
CA PHE A 146 13.05 1.49 5.59
C PHE A 146 13.78 0.15 5.63
N VAL A 147 13.61 -0.67 6.67
CA VAL A 147 14.24 -1.99 6.77
C VAL A 147 13.20 -3.09 6.94
N VAL A 148 12.45 -3.09 8.05
CA VAL A 148 11.50 -4.16 8.39
C VAL A 148 10.29 -4.16 7.46
N GLY A 149 9.62 -3.02 7.30
CA GLY A 149 8.47 -2.85 6.42
C GLY A 149 8.74 -3.26 4.98
N PRO A 150 9.85 -2.81 4.36
CA PRO A 150 10.29 -3.27 3.05
C PRO A 150 10.43 -4.78 2.91
N CYS A 151 10.94 -5.49 3.94
CA CYS A 151 11.03 -6.96 3.93
C CYS A 151 9.64 -7.62 3.94
N ILE A 152 8.74 -7.13 4.79
CA ILE A 152 7.35 -7.63 4.87
C ILE A 152 6.64 -7.42 3.53
N ASN A 153 6.73 -6.21 2.98
CA ASN A 153 6.02 -5.80 1.78
C ASN A 153 6.59 -6.42 0.49
N ALA A 154 7.88 -6.79 0.47
CA ALA A 154 8.48 -7.43 -0.70
C ALA A 154 7.79 -8.76 -1.04
N SER A 155 7.38 -9.54 -0.03
CA SER A 155 6.66 -10.80 -0.26
C SER A 155 5.34 -10.61 -0.99
N GLY A 156 4.56 -9.57 -0.66
CA GLY A 156 3.31 -9.26 -1.37
C GLY A 156 3.52 -8.73 -2.79
N ARG A 157 4.73 -8.26 -3.12
CA ARG A 157 5.06 -7.71 -4.44
C ARG A 157 5.60 -8.77 -5.38
N LEU A 158 6.49 -9.63 -4.93
CA LEU A 158 7.16 -10.62 -5.78
C LEU A 158 6.57 -12.03 -5.67
N GLU A 159 5.95 -12.37 -4.53
CA GLU A 159 5.38 -13.70 -4.31
C GLU A 159 3.99 -13.61 -3.65
N SER A 160 3.88 -14.01 -2.38
CA SER A 160 2.65 -14.00 -1.61
C SER A 160 2.83 -13.34 -0.24
N ALA A 161 1.93 -12.40 0.09
CA ALA A 161 1.83 -11.82 1.43
C ALA A 161 1.63 -12.86 2.55
N LYS A 162 1.23 -14.10 2.21
CA LYS A 162 1.14 -15.22 3.16
C LYS A 162 2.48 -15.57 3.81
N LEU A 163 3.62 -15.26 3.16
CA LEU A 163 4.94 -15.55 3.74
C LEU A 163 5.21 -14.73 5.00
N ALA A 164 4.95 -13.43 4.97
CA ALA A 164 5.09 -12.58 6.15
C ALA A 164 4.16 -13.02 7.28
N LEU A 165 2.93 -13.42 6.96
CA LEU A 165 2.00 -13.96 7.95
C LEU A 165 2.52 -15.27 8.56
N LYS A 166 3.03 -16.20 7.75
CA LYS A 166 3.61 -17.47 8.22
C LYS A 166 4.81 -17.23 9.14
N LEU A 167 5.66 -16.26 8.83
CA LEU A 167 6.76 -15.84 9.70
C LEU A 167 6.25 -15.44 11.10
N PHE A 168 5.24 -14.58 11.17
CA PHE A 168 4.77 -14.07 12.47
C PHE A 168 3.91 -15.06 13.27
N LEU A 169 3.31 -16.05 12.61
CA LEU A 169 2.47 -17.07 13.24
C LEU A 169 3.22 -18.34 13.65
N THR A 170 4.39 -18.61 13.06
CA THR A 170 5.14 -19.84 13.35
C THR A 170 5.55 -19.93 14.83
N LYS A 171 5.64 -21.17 15.32
CA LYS A 171 6.11 -21.50 16.68
C LYS A 171 7.47 -22.19 16.69
N GLU A 172 8.04 -22.42 15.51
CA GLU A 172 9.32 -23.11 15.35
C GLU A 172 10.41 -22.13 14.93
N LYS A 173 11.48 -22.04 15.74
CA LYS A 173 12.58 -21.10 15.54
C LYS A 173 13.27 -21.28 14.18
N LYS A 174 13.51 -22.54 13.77
CA LYS A 174 14.14 -22.84 12.46
C LYS A 174 13.29 -22.34 11.30
N ILE A 175 11.98 -22.59 11.34
CA ILE A 175 11.04 -22.12 10.31
C ILE A 175 10.98 -20.59 10.28
N ALA A 176 11.01 -19.93 11.44
CA ALA A 176 11.07 -18.47 11.51
C ALA A 176 12.33 -17.91 10.83
N GLU A 177 13.49 -18.53 11.07
CA GLU A 177 14.77 -18.12 10.46
C GLU A 177 14.76 -18.31 8.93
N GLU A 178 14.17 -19.40 8.44
CA GLU A 178 14.00 -19.63 6.99
C GLU A 178 13.09 -18.57 6.35
N TYR A 179 11.93 -18.28 6.95
CA TYR A 179 11.05 -17.23 6.43
C TYR A 179 11.68 -15.85 6.50
N ALA A 180 12.40 -15.52 7.58
CA ALA A 180 13.08 -14.23 7.72
C ALA A 180 14.14 -14.03 6.62
N LYS A 181 14.96 -15.06 6.35
CA LYS A 181 15.91 -15.06 5.24
C LYS A 181 15.23 -14.87 3.89
N ASN A 182 14.13 -15.59 3.66
CA ASN A 182 13.39 -15.46 2.41
C ASN A 182 12.83 -14.03 2.24
N LEU A 183 12.21 -13.45 3.27
CA LEU A 183 11.70 -12.06 3.19
C LEU A 183 12.79 -11.03 2.92
N LYS A 184 13.99 -11.20 3.49
CA LYS A 184 15.13 -10.33 3.20
C LYS A 184 15.61 -10.50 1.76
N HIS A 185 15.77 -11.74 1.30
CA HIS A 185 16.15 -12.04 -0.08
C HIS A 185 15.17 -11.43 -1.08
N LEU A 186 13.86 -11.62 -0.88
CA LEU A 186 12.81 -11.01 -1.72
C LEU A 186 12.90 -9.49 -1.73
N ASN A 187 13.30 -8.87 -0.62
CA ASN A 187 13.49 -7.43 -0.57
C ASN A 187 14.75 -6.96 -1.30
N GLU A 188 15.83 -7.74 -1.27
CA GLU A 188 17.06 -7.50 -2.04
C GLU A 188 16.76 -7.63 -3.54
N GLU A 189 16.14 -8.73 -3.97
CA GLU A 189 15.70 -8.96 -5.35
C GLU A 189 14.76 -7.83 -5.83
N ARG A 190 13.77 -7.45 -5.01
CA ARG A 190 12.87 -6.34 -5.34
C ARG A 190 13.62 -5.03 -5.54
N LYS A 191 14.67 -4.75 -4.74
CA LYS A 191 15.48 -3.53 -4.90
C LYS A 191 16.29 -3.58 -6.19
N GLU A 192 16.91 -4.71 -6.52
CA GLU A 192 17.67 -4.91 -7.76
C GLU A 192 16.77 -4.68 -8.99
N LEU A 193 15.63 -5.37 -9.05
CA LEU A 193 14.65 -5.20 -10.14
C LEU A 193 14.13 -3.76 -10.24
N THR A 194 13.92 -3.09 -9.10
CA THR A 194 13.49 -1.69 -9.07
C THR A 194 14.57 -0.77 -9.64
N ASN A 195 15.84 -0.96 -9.27
CA ASN A 195 16.95 -0.14 -9.75
C ASN A 195 17.15 -0.32 -11.26
N GLU A 196 17.14 -1.57 -11.74
CA GLU A 196 17.21 -1.87 -13.18
C GLU A 196 16.06 -1.21 -13.95
N GLY A 197 14.84 -1.30 -13.41
CA GLY A 197 13.67 -0.66 -14.02
C GLY A 197 13.75 0.87 -14.03
N ILE A 198 14.33 1.48 -12.98
CA ILE A 198 14.57 2.93 -12.93
C ILE A 198 15.61 3.35 -13.97
N GLU A 199 16.73 2.64 -14.08
CA GLU A 199 17.78 2.94 -15.05
C GLU A 199 17.22 2.90 -16.47
N LYS A 200 16.54 1.81 -16.85
CA LYS A 200 15.88 1.67 -18.16
C LYS A 200 14.84 2.76 -18.42
N ALA A 201 14.06 3.13 -17.40
CA ALA A 201 13.07 4.20 -17.52
C ALA A 201 13.73 5.57 -17.73
N CYS A 202 14.82 5.86 -17.02
CA CYS A 202 15.56 7.11 -17.18
C CYS A 202 16.18 7.19 -18.57
N GLU A 203 16.78 6.11 -19.07
CA GLU A 203 17.32 6.05 -20.44
C GLU A 203 16.25 6.35 -21.49
N LEU A 204 15.05 5.78 -21.36
CA LEU A 204 13.94 6.06 -22.28
C LEU A 204 13.46 7.50 -22.20
N VAL A 205 13.35 8.06 -20.98
CA VAL A 205 12.96 9.47 -20.80
C VAL A 205 14.00 10.38 -21.44
N GLU A 206 15.27 10.23 -21.08
CA GLU A 206 16.36 11.11 -21.52
C GLU A 206 16.61 11.02 -23.03
N SER A 207 16.40 9.85 -23.64
CA SER A 207 16.62 9.66 -25.08
C SER A 207 15.43 10.00 -25.97
N LYS A 208 14.18 9.95 -25.46
CA LYS A 208 12.97 10.05 -26.30
C LYS A 208 11.87 10.95 -25.77
N TYR A 209 11.70 11.04 -24.46
CA TYR A 209 10.50 11.65 -23.85
C TYR A 209 10.84 12.84 -22.94
N MET A 210 12.04 13.39 -23.05
CA MET A 210 12.49 14.47 -22.18
C MET A 210 11.65 15.73 -22.33
N ASP A 211 11.13 15.98 -23.54
CA ASP A 211 10.29 17.12 -23.87
C ASP A 211 8.80 16.90 -23.53
N ASP A 212 8.39 15.67 -23.21
CA ASP A 212 7.01 15.36 -22.82
C ASP A 212 6.68 16.03 -21.48
N SER A 213 5.50 16.64 -21.37
CA SER A 213 4.96 17.15 -20.11
C SER A 213 4.53 16.01 -19.17
N VAL A 214 4.07 14.89 -19.74
CA VAL A 214 3.61 13.69 -19.03
C VAL A 214 4.42 12.49 -19.50
N LEU A 215 5.23 11.92 -18.61
CA LEU A 215 6.14 10.83 -18.93
C LEU A 215 5.39 9.50 -18.94
N VAL A 216 5.18 8.91 -20.12
CA VAL A 216 4.57 7.57 -20.26
C VAL A 216 5.63 6.58 -20.74
N VAL A 217 6.17 5.81 -19.81
CA VAL A 217 7.28 4.86 -20.04
C VAL A 217 6.73 3.44 -20.04
N TYR A 218 7.06 2.66 -21.07
CA TYR A 218 6.77 1.24 -21.11
C TYR A 218 8.06 0.45 -20.94
N LEU A 219 8.09 -0.43 -19.93
CA LEU A 219 9.21 -1.29 -19.59
C LEU A 219 8.84 -2.75 -19.84
N GLU A 220 9.36 -3.30 -20.93
CA GLU A 220 9.26 -4.74 -21.22
C GLU A 220 9.99 -5.55 -20.15
N HIS A 221 9.42 -6.70 -19.79
CA HIS A 221 9.95 -7.64 -18.80
C HIS A 221 10.13 -7.04 -17.38
N CYS A 222 9.50 -5.91 -17.10
CA CYS A 222 9.44 -5.35 -15.75
C CYS A 222 8.27 -5.97 -14.97
N HIS A 223 8.51 -6.32 -13.71
CA HIS A 223 7.47 -6.90 -12.87
C HIS A 223 6.40 -5.84 -12.51
N GLU A 224 5.11 -6.15 -12.70
CA GLU A 224 4.02 -5.17 -12.55
C GLU A 224 3.95 -4.54 -11.15
N SER A 225 4.31 -5.30 -10.11
CA SER A 225 4.21 -4.86 -8.71
C SER A 225 5.22 -3.78 -8.28
N ILE A 226 6.26 -3.52 -9.10
CA ILE A 226 7.25 -2.47 -8.86
C ILE A 226 7.04 -1.23 -9.73
N ALA A 227 6.12 -1.29 -10.71
CA ALA A 227 5.82 -0.18 -11.61
C ALA A 227 5.51 1.13 -10.86
N GLY A 228 4.73 1.05 -9.77
CA GLY A 228 4.40 2.22 -8.96
C GLY A 228 5.59 2.83 -8.21
N ILE A 229 6.59 2.03 -7.83
CA ILE A 229 7.82 2.51 -7.19
C ILE A 229 8.67 3.25 -8.23
N ILE A 230 8.81 2.65 -9.41
CA ILE A 230 9.55 3.24 -10.53
C ILE A 230 8.89 4.56 -10.94
N ALA A 231 7.56 4.59 -11.13
CA ALA A 231 6.81 5.80 -11.47
C ALA A 231 7.04 6.93 -10.45
N GLY A 232 7.05 6.61 -9.15
CA GLY A 232 7.35 7.58 -8.09
C GLY A 232 8.75 8.18 -8.21
N ARG A 233 9.75 7.33 -8.49
CA ARG A 233 11.14 7.76 -8.68
C ARG A 233 11.35 8.59 -9.94
N ILE A 234 10.70 8.23 -11.04
CA ILE A 234 10.73 9.02 -12.28
C ILE A 234 10.05 10.38 -12.06
N ARG A 235 8.90 10.42 -11.39
CA ARG A 235 8.24 11.67 -11.01
C ARG A 235 9.16 12.55 -10.15
N GLU A 236 9.78 11.99 -9.11
CA GLU A 236 10.72 12.72 -8.24
C GLU A 236 11.92 13.27 -9.01
N ARG A 237 12.49 12.49 -9.93
CA ARG A 237 13.70 12.85 -10.68
C ARG A 237 13.47 13.96 -11.70
N TYR A 238 12.36 13.90 -12.44
CA TYR A 238 12.08 14.83 -13.54
C TYR A 238 11.04 15.90 -13.20
N ASN A 239 10.43 15.83 -12.01
CA ASN A 239 9.35 16.70 -11.56
C ASN A 239 8.18 16.81 -12.57
N LYS A 240 7.81 15.68 -13.16
CA LYS A 240 6.72 15.54 -14.14
C LYS A 240 5.79 14.39 -13.74
N PRO A 241 4.49 14.45 -14.05
CA PRO A 241 3.62 13.28 -13.91
C PRO A 241 4.21 12.10 -14.69
N ALA A 242 4.28 10.93 -14.04
CA ALA A 242 4.91 9.75 -14.61
C ALA A 242 3.97 8.54 -14.54
N ILE A 243 3.83 7.85 -15.66
CA ILE A 243 3.13 6.58 -15.80
C ILE A 243 4.13 5.54 -16.29
N VAL A 244 4.33 4.49 -15.48
CA VAL A 244 5.14 3.34 -15.87
C VAL A 244 4.20 2.19 -16.19
N LEU A 245 4.32 1.68 -17.41
CA LEU A 245 3.60 0.54 -17.95
C LEU A 245 4.54 -0.67 -18.03
N THR A 246 4.01 -1.85 -17.75
CA THR A 246 4.73 -3.13 -17.81
C THR A 246 3.90 -4.16 -18.56
N ASP A 247 4.52 -5.30 -18.85
CA ASP A 247 3.79 -6.49 -19.23
C ASP A 247 2.80 -6.91 -18.12
N GLY A 248 1.61 -7.34 -18.52
CA GLY A 248 0.67 -8.09 -17.69
C GLY A 248 0.27 -9.37 -18.44
N GLU A 249 -0.53 -10.23 -17.80
CA GLU A 249 -0.88 -11.55 -18.36
C GLU A 249 -1.52 -11.47 -19.76
N GLU A 250 -2.47 -10.54 -19.97
CA GLU A 250 -3.16 -10.36 -21.26
C GLU A 250 -2.94 -8.97 -21.88
N HIS A 251 -2.73 -7.95 -21.05
CA HIS A 251 -2.71 -6.55 -21.42
C HIS A 251 -1.61 -5.81 -20.65
N ALA A 252 -1.17 -4.65 -21.15
CA ALA A 252 -0.25 -3.83 -20.40
C ALA A 252 -0.93 -3.32 -19.13
N LYS A 253 -0.22 -3.36 -18.01
CA LYS A 253 -0.66 -2.76 -16.75
C LYS A 253 0.25 -1.62 -16.38
N GLY A 254 -0.31 -0.66 -15.65
CA GLY A 254 0.36 0.59 -15.35
C GLY A 254 0.15 1.08 -13.94
N SER A 255 1.14 1.79 -13.43
CA SER A 255 0.97 2.65 -12.27
C SER A 255 1.50 4.04 -12.56
N GLY A 256 0.71 5.05 -12.19
CA GLY A 256 1.02 6.45 -12.33
C GLY A 256 1.26 7.14 -10.99
N ARG A 257 2.14 8.15 -10.99
CA ARG A 257 2.38 9.08 -9.88
C ARG A 257 2.39 10.50 -10.43
N SER A 258 1.67 11.39 -9.77
CA SER A 258 1.46 12.75 -10.22
C SER A 258 2.10 13.81 -9.33
N ILE A 259 2.07 15.04 -9.84
CA ILE A 259 2.32 16.30 -9.12
C ILE A 259 0.99 17.00 -8.86
N ASP A 260 0.97 17.98 -7.96
CA ASP A 260 -0.26 18.66 -7.50
C ASP A 260 -0.99 19.37 -8.65
N GLU A 261 -0.24 19.88 -9.62
CA GLU A 261 -0.73 20.62 -10.78
C GLU A 261 -1.40 19.71 -11.83
N TYR A 262 -1.27 18.38 -11.70
CA TYR A 262 -1.79 17.43 -12.68
C TYR A 262 -2.72 16.41 -12.01
N PRO A 263 -4.04 16.60 -12.05
CA PRO A 263 -4.99 15.63 -11.51
C PRO A 263 -5.05 14.39 -12.42
N MET A 264 -4.21 13.40 -12.11
CA MET A 264 -3.95 12.27 -13.00
C MET A 264 -5.20 11.41 -13.26
N PHE A 265 -6.04 11.21 -12.24
CA PHE A 265 -7.28 10.46 -12.40
C PHE A 265 -8.22 11.11 -13.43
N ASP A 266 -8.42 12.42 -13.33
CA ASP A 266 -9.31 13.16 -14.24
C ASP A 266 -8.76 13.14 -15.66
N LYS A 267 -7.44 13.31 -15.81
CA LYS A 267 -6.75 13.26 -17.10
C LYS A 267 -6.80 11.89 -17.77
N LEU A 268 -6.72 10.81 -16.99
CA LEU A 268 -6.94 9.45 -17.49
C LEU A 268 -8.39 9.21 -17.90
N ASN A 269 -9.36 9.79 -17.19
CA ASN A 269 -10.77 9.70 -17.56
C ASN A 269 -11.08 10.39 -18.90
N GLU A 270 -10.36 11.44 -19.26
CA GLU A 270 -10.41 12.06 -20.59
C GLU A 270 -9.90 11.16 -21.73
N CYS A 271 -9.24 10.05 -21.40
CA CYS A 271 -8.70 9.05 -22.32
C CYS A 271 -9.30 7.65 -22.09
N LYS A 272 -10.46 7.56 -21.40
CA LYS A 272 -11.07 6.30 -20.96
C LYS A 272 -11.30 5.28 -22.09
N GLU A 273 -11.48 5.73 -23.32
CA GLU A 273 -11.68 4.89 -24.50
C GLU A 273 -10.47 4.04 -24.86
N LEU A 274 -9.26 4.44 -24.41
CA LEU A 274 -8.03 3.70 -24.63
C LEU A 274 -7.76 2.67 -23.53
N LEU A 275 -8.43 2.81 -22.39
CA LEU A 275 -8.18 2.09 -21.16
C LEU A 275 -9.20 0.96 -21.01
N LEU A 276 -8.73 -0.21 -20.57
CA LEU A 276 -9.60 -1.35 -20.24
C LEU A 276 -10.15 -1.21 -18.83
N LYS A 277 -9.29 -0.80 -17.90
CA LYS A 277 -9.62 -0.47 -16.50
C LYS A 277 -8.68 0.62 -16.04
N PHE A 278 -9.17 1.55 -15.24
CA PHE A 278 -8.35 2.49 -14.51
C PHE A 278 -9.03 2.90 -13.20
N GLY A 279 -8.24 3.41 -12.26
CA GLY A 279 -8.73 3.90 -10.97
C GLY A 279 -7.60 4.60 -10.21
N GLY A 280 -7.94 5.27 -9.11
CA GLY A 280 -6.98 5.95 -8.26
C GLY A 280 -7.50 7.29 -7.75
N HIS A 281 -6.57 8.19 -7.46
CA HIS A 281 -6.79 9.53 -6.92
C HIS A 281 -5.94 10.55 -7.70
N PRO A 282 -6.06 11.86 -7.45
CA PRO A 282 -5.34 12.88 -8.22
C PRO A 282 -3.82 12.65 -8.33
N LEU A 283 -3.18 12.11 -7.27
CA LEU A 283 -1.73 11.92 -7.20
C LEU A 283 -1.23 10.52 -7.59
N ALA A 284 -2.13 9.55 -7.79
CA ALA A 284 -1.74 8.19 -8.15
C ALA A 284 -2.85 7.45 -8.88
N ALA A 285 -2.48 6.67 -9.90
CA ALA A 285 -3.43 5.86 -10.65
C ALA A 285 -2.90 4.45 -10.92
N GLY A 286 -3.83 3.51 -11.06
CA GLY A 286 -3.59 2.20 -11.66
C GLY A 286 -4.39 2.09 -12.95
N LEU A 287 -3.81 1.51 -14.00
CA LEU A 287 -4.46 1.40 -15.31
C LEU A 287 -4.08 0.11 -16.04
N SER A 288 -4.90 -0.27 -17.02
CA SER A 288 -4.60 -1.33 -17.97
C SER A 288 -5.10 -0.96 -19.36
N LEU A 289 -4.36 -1.36 -20.39
CA LEU A 289 -4.64 -1.04 -21.79
C LEU A 289 -4.00 -2.07 -22.72
N LYS A 290 -4.47 -2.12 -23.97
CA LYS A 290 -3.80 -2.89 -25.02
C LYS A 290 -2.44 -2.28 -25.35
N LYS A 291 -1.43 -3.11 -25.61
CA LYS A 291 -0.06 -2.64 -25.93
C LYS A 291 -0.01 -1.70 -27.14
N GLU A 292 -0.85 -1.94 -28.14
CA GLU A 292 -1.00 -1.10 -29.32
C GLU A 292 -1.45 0.35 -29.01
N ASN A 293 -2.16 0.56 -27.89
CA ASN A 293 -2.66 1.87 -27.49
C ASN A 293 -1.67 2.70 -26.68
N ILE A 294 -0.48 2.16 -26.33
CA ILE A 294 0.47 2.84 -25.43
C ILE A 294 0.96 4.17 -26.01
N ASN A 295 1.36 4.18 -27.28
CA ASN A 295 1.84 5.41 -27.92
C ASN A 295 0.71 6.44 -28.05
N LEU A 296 -0.49 5.99 -28.43
CA LEU A 296 -1.66 6.86 -28.54
C LEU A 296 -2.07 7.47 -27.19
N LEU A 297 -1.95 6.71 -26.09
CA LEU A 297 -2.17 7.24 -24.75
C LEU A 297 -1.13 8.33 -24.41
N ARG A 298 0.16 8.09 -24.70
CA ARG A 298 1.23 9.08 -24.48
C ARG A 298 0.93 10.39 -25.20
N GLU A 299 0.59 10.30 -26.48
CA GLU A 299 0.27 11.46 -27.31
C GLU A 299 -0.93 12.24 -26.73
N LYS A 300 -2.04 11.57 -26.43
CA LYS A 300 -3.24 12.23 -25.89
C LYS A 300 -3.01 12.88 -24.53
N LEU A 301 -2.26 12.24 -23.64
CA LEU A 301 -1.98 12.81 -22.32
C LEU A 301 -1.08 14.05 -22.42
N ASN A 302 -0.12 14.06 -23.36
CA ASN A 302 0.72 15.22 -23.60
C ASN A 302 -0.03 16.37 -24.29
N GLU A 303 -0.87 16.08 -25.30
CA GLU A 303 -1.73 17.08 -25.95
C GLU A 303 -2.66 17.78 -24.95
N LYS A 304 -3.21 17.01 -24.00
CA LYS A 304 -4.16 17.50 -22.99
C LYS A 304 -3.51 17.80 -21.64
N ALA A 305 -2.18 17.91 -21.59
CA ALA A 305 -1.45 17.99 -20.33
C ALA A 305 -1.92 19.18 -19.48
N GLY A 306 -2.10 20.34 -20.12
CA GLY A 306 -2.43 21.59 -19.43
C GLY A 306 -1.33 22.08 -18.48
N LEU A 307 -0.11 21.56 -18.67
CA LEU A 307 1.09 21.95 -17.93
C LEU A 307 1.92 22.88 -18.83
N THR A 308 2.31 24.02 -18.30
CA THR A 308 3.17 25.02 -18.95
C THR A 308 4.61 24.89 -18.52
#